data_AF-A0A923UNQ6-F1
#
_entry.id   AF-A0A923UNQ6-F1
#
_cell.length_a   1.000
_cell.length_b   1.000
_cell.length_c   1.000
_cell.angle_alpha   90.00
_cell.angle_beta   90.00
_cell.angle_gamma   90.00
#
_symmetry.space_group_name_H-M   'P 1'
#
loop_
_entity.id
_entity.type
_entity.pdbx_description
1 polymer ?
#
loop_
_entity_poly.entity_id
_entity_poly.type
_entity_poly.pdbx_seq_one_letter_code
_entity_poly.pdbx_strand_id
1 'polypeptide(L)'
;MLEQLEAISERFNEVAQQITQPEIVSDMNKYKVISKEYKDLEKIVNKYNEYQNVLSNIDSAKDVIATEKDEDFRDMAKGELDELTPERDRLEAILKEMLIPTDPDDSRNIIMEIRAGTGGDEAGIFAGDLFRMYQRFCANQGWQFQIIDFTMASSGGYKEIVANIQGEDVYGKMKFESGVHRVQRVPATESQGRIHTSAATVAVLPEVDEVDVQINMNDIRKDTFCSSGAGGQSVNTTYSAVRVTHLPSGLV
;
A
#
# COMPACT_ATOMS: atom_id res chain seq x y z
N MET A 1 18.73 -17.17 6.44
CA MET A 1 18.93 -15.89 5.71
C MET A 1 19.46 -16.15 4.30
N LEU A 2 20.68 -16.66 4.12
CA LEU A 2 21.23 -16.93 2.78
C LEU A 2 20.34 -17.87 1.95
N GLU A 3 19.93 -19.01 2.51
CA GLU A 3 18.99 -19.94 1.85
C GLU A 3 17.66 -19.28 1.46
N GLN A 4 17.16 -18.34 2.29
CA GLN A 4 15.93 -17.61 1.99
C GLN A 4 16.14 -16.59 0.86
N LEU A 5 17.28 -15.90 0.84
CA LEU A 5 17.64 -14.96 -0.22
C LEU A 5 17.90 -15.67 -1.56
N GLU A 6 18.47 -16.87 -1.51
CA GLU A 6 18.65 -17.74 -2.67
C GLU A 6 17.29 -18.19 -3.22
N ALA A 7 16.38 -18.66 -2.38
CA ALA A 7 15.00 -18.98 -2.79
C ALA A 7 14.26 -17.77 -3.39
N ILE A 8 14.45 -16.56 -2.84
CA ILE A 8 13.91 -15.31 -3.38
C ILE A 8 14.51 -14.99 -4.76
N SER A 9 15.81 -15.21 -4.94
CA SER A 9 16.50 -15.03 -6.23
C SER A 9 16.01 -16.02 -7.29
N GLU A 10 15.82 -17.30 -6.92
CA GLU A 10 15.21 -18.30 -7.79
C GLU A 10 13.79 -17.87 -8.20
N ARG A 11 12.97 -17.45 -7.24
CA ARG A 11 11.62 -16.96 -7.50
C ARG A 11 11.63 -15.74 -8.42
N PHE A 12 12.55 -14.80 -8.23
CA PHE A 12 12.70 -13.64 -9.11
C PHE A 12 12.96 -14.06 -10.56
N ASN A 13 13.85 -15.03 -10.78
CA ASN A 13 14.13 -15.57 -12.12
C ASN A 13 12.92 -16.27 -12.74
N GLU A 14 12.14 -17.01 -11.95
CA GLU A 14 10.88 -17.62 -12.41
C GLU A 14 9.87 -16.55 -12.84
N VAL A 15 9.67 -15.53 -12.00
CA VAL A 15 8.73 -14.42 -12.27
C VAL A 15 9.15 -13.64 -13.50
N ALA A 16 10.46 -13.39 -13.67
CA ALA A 16 11.03 -12.76 -14.86
C ALA A 16 10.69 -13.53 -16.14
N GLN A 17 10.73 -14.87 -16.10
CA GLN A 17 10.32 -15.70 -17.23
C GLN A 17 8.80 -15.64 -17.46
N GLN A 18 7.99 -15.73 -16.40
CA GLN A 18 6.53 -15.69 -16.48
C GLN A 18 6.01 -14.38 -17.10
N ILE A 19 6.63 -13.24 -16.78
CA ILE A 19 6.20 -11.93 -17.29
C ILE A 19 6.28 -11.84 -18.82
N THR A 20 7.17 -12.64 -19.44
CA THR A 20 7.34 -12.69 -20.90
C THR A 20 6.38 -13.66 -21.61
N GLN A 21 5.63 -14.46 -20.87
CA GLN A 21 4.74 -15.46 -21.46
C GLN A 21 3.50 -14.79 -22.09
N PRO A 22 3.13 -15.16 -23.33
CA PRO A 22 1.98 -14.54 -24.03
C PRO A 22 0.66 -14.63 -23.26
N GLU A 23 0.45 -15.72 -22.51
CA GLU A 23 -0.75 -15.93 -21.70
C GLU A 23 -0.91 -14.88 -20.59
N ILE A 24 0.20 -14.49 -19.95
CA ILE A 24 0.22 -13.46 -18.91
C ILE A 24 0.07 -12.07 -19.52
N VAL A 25 0.77 -11.79 -20.62
CA VAL A 25 0.69 -10.49 -21.31
C VAL A 25 -0.71 -10.23 -21.86
N SER A 26 -1.44 -11.28 -22.24
CA SER A 26 -2.83 -11.17 -22.73
C SER A 26 -3.86 -10.87 -21.64
N ASP A 27 -3.54 -11.11 -20.37
CA ASP A 27 -4.44 -10.90 -19.22
C ASP A 27 -3.90 -9.74 -18.36
N MET A 28 -4.52 -8.57 -18.51
CA MET A 28 -4.05 -7.32 -17.87
C MET A 28 -4.05 -7.41 -16.33
N ASN A 29 -4.94 -8.20 -15.73
CA ASN A 29 -4.99 -8.39 -14.28
C ASN A 29 -3.83 -9.26 -13.81
N LYS A 30 -3.58 -10.39 -14.47
CA LYS A 30 -2.43 -11.26 -14.16
C LYS A 30 -1.10 -10.54 -14.38
N TYR A 31 -0.99 -9.78 -15.48
CA TYR A 31 0.19 -8.98 -15.78
C TYR A 31 0.49 -7.96 -14.67
N LYS A 32 -0.54 -7.28 -14.13
CA LYS A 32 -0.38 -6.30 -13.03
C LYS A 32 0.14 -6.97 -11.76
N VAL A 33 -0.40 -8.14 -11.40
CA VAL A 33 0.02 -8.90 -10.21
C VAL A 33 1.47 -9.36 -10.34
N ILE A 34 1.82 -10.00 -11.46
CA ILE A 34 3.18 -10.53 -11.68
C ILE A 34 4.20 -9.40 -11.81
N SER A 35 3.84 -8.29 -12.45
CA SER A 35 4.72 -7.11 -12.54
C SER A 35 5.01 -6.48 -11.19
N LYS A 36 4.06 -6.53 -10.26
CA LYS A 36 4.26 -6.05 -8.89
C LYS A 36 5.20 -6.98 -8.13
N GLU A 37 4.94 -8.29 -8.16
CA GLU A 37 5.81 -9.30 -7.55
C GLU A 37 7.25 -9.19 -8.07
N TYR A 38 7.44 -9.01 -9.38
CA TYR A 38 8.76 -8.81 -9.99
C TYR A 38 9.49 -7.62 -9.37
N LYS A 39 8.84 -6.45 -9.27
CA LYS A 39 9.45 -5.23 -8.72
C LYS A 39 9.79 -5.37 -7.23
N ASP A 40 8.95 -6.06 -6.46
CA ASP A 40 9.19 -6.25 -5.03
C ASP A 40 10.38 -7.19 -4.80
N LEU A 41 10.48 -8.27 -5.58
CA LEU A 41 11.61 -9.19 -5.54
C LEU A 41 12.91 -8.54 -6.05
N GLU A 42 12.83 -7.71 -7.10
CA GLU A 42 13.98 -7.00 -7.69
C GLU A 42 14.73 -6.16 -6.64
N LYS A 43 14.01 -5.47 -5.76
CA LYS A 43 14.59 -4.68 -4.67
C LYS A 43 15.47 -5.52 -3.74
N ILE A 44 14.98 -6.70 -3.36
CA ILE A 44 15.67 -7.62 -2.46
C ILE A 44 16.85 -8.27 -3.18
N VAL A 45 16.66 -8.74 -4.41
CA VAL A 45 17.70 -9.39 -5.22
C VAL A 45 18.87 -8.44 -5.52
N ASN A 46 18.59 -7.17 -5.83
CA ASN A 46 19.66 -6.18 -6.03
C ASN A 46 20.51 -5.99 -4.77
N LYS A 47 19.89 -5.90 -3.59
CA LYS A 47 20.62 -5.81 -2.31
C LYS A 47 21.34 -7.10 -1.97
N TYR A 48 20.77 -8.25 -2.32
CA TYR A 48 21.42 -9.54 -2.17
C TYR A 48 22.68 -9.66 -3.04
N ASN A 49 22.63 -9.19 -4.29
CA ASN A 49 23.79 -9.17 -5.19
C ASN A 49 24.91 -8.26 -4.66
N GLU A 50 24.56 -7.08 -4.13
CA GLU A 50 25.54 -6.22 -3.43
C GLU A 50 26.21 -6.95 -2.26
N TYR A 51 25.42 -7.65 -1.44
CA TYR A 51 25.93 -8.43 -0.30
C TYR A 51 26.83 -9.59 -0.74
N GLN A 52 26.45 -10.32 -1.80
CA GLN A 52 27.27 -11.41 -2.37
C GLN A 52 28.62 -10.89 -2.89
N ASN A 53 28.64 -9.72 -3.54
CA ASN A 53 29.89 -9.12 -3.99
C ASN A 53 30.80 -8.76 -2.81
N VAL A 54 30.25 -8.20 -1.72
CA VAL A 54 31.02 -7.90 -0.51
C VAL A 54 31.57 -9.18 0.13
N LEU A 55 30.78 -10.25 0.21
CA LEU A 55 31.25 -11.55 0.70
C LEU A 55 32.39 -12.12 -0.16
N SER A 56 32.24 -12.08 -1.49
CA SER A 56 33.28 -12.53 -2.42
C SER A 56 34.57 -11.73 -2.28
N ASN A 57 34.48 -10.43 -2.06
CA ASN A 57 35.65 -9.57 -1.86
C ASN A 57 36.34 -9.86 -0.53
N ILE A 58 35.57 -10.08 0.54
CA ILE A 58 36.09 -10.49 1.85
C ILE A 58 36.85 -11.81 1.74
N ASP A 59 36.30 -12.79 1.03
CA ASP A 59 36.94 -14.10 0.90
C ASP A 59 38.20 -14.00 0.04
N SER A 60 38.18 -13.20 -1.04
CA SER A 60 39.38 -12.90 -1.85
C SER A 60 40.48 -12.24 -1.02
N ALA A 61 40.15 -11.25 -0.17
CA ALA A 61 41.10 -10.58 0.69
C ALA A 61 41.69 -11.52 1.75
N LYS A 62 40.87 -12.42 2.33
CA LYS A 62 41.36 -13.48 3.24
C LYS A 62 42.31 -14.45 2.54
N ASP A 63 41.99 -14.83 1.30
CA ASP A 63 42.82 -15.73 0.50
C ASP A 63 44.18 -15.09 0.18
N VAL A 64 44.22 -13.80 -0.16
CA VAL A 64 45.47 -13.05 -0.33
C VAL A 64 46.28 -13.04 0.97
N ILE A 65 45.65 -12.77 2.12
CA ILE A 65 46.34 -12.80 3.42
C ILE A 65 46.91 -14.19 3.74
N ALA A 66 46.23 -15.26 3.31
CA ALA A 66 46.64 -16.63 3.58
C ALA A 66 47.74 -17.15 2.64
N THR A 67 47.73 -16.71 1.38
CA THR A 67 48.58 -17.28 0.31
C THR A 67 49.77 -16.39 -0.06
N GLU A 68 49.64 -15.08 0.06
CA GLU A 68 50.68 -14.13 -0.33
C GLU A 68 51.75 -13.97 0.75
N LYS A 69 53.00 -13.75 0.33
CA LYS A 69 54.15 -13.63 1.24
C LYS A 69 54.66 -12.20 1.37
N ASP A 70 54.35 -11.35 0.40
CA ASP A 70 54.68 -9.93 0.43
C ASP A 70 53.86 -9.21 1.52
N GLU A 71 54.53 -8.57 2.48
CA GLU A 71 53.84 -7.91 3.61
C GLU A 71 53.03 -6.68 3.18
N ASP A 72 53.47 -5.94 2.15
CA ASP A 72 52.75 -4.75 1.67
C ASP A 72 51.39 -5.16 1.05
N PHE A 73 51.36 -6.27 0.31
CA PHE A 73 50.12 -6.83 -0.23
C PHE A 73 49.18 -7.38 0.85
N ARG A 74 49.73 -8.02 1.88
CA ARG A 74 48.91 -8.53 3.00
C ARG A 74 48.32 -7.39 3.82
N ASP A 75 49.06 -6.30 4.02
CA ASP A 75 48.58 -5.13 4.75
C ASP A 75 47.53 -4.35 3.95
N MET A 76 47.65 -4.30 2.63
CA MET A 76 46.58 -3.79 1.76
C MET A 76 45.30 -4.63 1.91
N ALA A 77 45.40 -5.96 1.85
CA ALA A 77 44.24 -6.85 2.01
C ALA A 77 43.60 -6.77 3.42
N LYS A 78 44.38 -6.52 4.48
CA LYS A 78 43.82 -6.25 5.82
C LYS A 78 43.03 -4.94 5.85
N GLY A 79 43.55 -3.89 5.21
CA GLY A 79 42.83 -2.62 5.08
C GLY A 79 41.49 -2.78 4.37
N GLU A 80 41.45 -3.57 3.28
CA GLU A 80 40.20 -3.91 2.60
C GLU A 80 39.23 -4.67 3.52
N LEU A 81 39.71 -5.63 4.32
CA LEU A 81 38.86 -6.34 5.28
C LEU A 81 38.27 -5.43 6.36
N ASP A 82 39.04 -4.46 6.85
CA ASP A 82 38.59 -3.50 7.85
C ASP A 82 37.47 -2.59 7.31
N GLU A 83 37.45 -2.32 6.00
CA GLU A 83 36.37 -1.57 5.33
C GLU A 83 35.16 -2.46 4.95
N LEU A 84 35.41 -3.67 4.45
CA LEU A 84 34.36 -4.57 3.97
C LEU A 84 33.55 -5.22 5.10
N THR A 85 34.15 -5.43 6.28
CA THR A 85 33.46 -6.09 7.40
C THR A 85 32.29 -5.25 7.94
N PRO A 86 32.44 -3.94 8.23
CA PRO A 86 31.31 -3.08 8.59
C PRO A 86 30.25 -2.97 7.49
N GLU A 87 30.67 -2.95 6.22
CA GLU A 87 29.75 -2.88 5.08
C GLU A 87 28.91 -4.16 4.96
N ARG A 88 29.52 -5.33 5.15
CA ARG A 88 28.82 -6.61 5.25
C ARG A 88 27.76 -6.56 6.35
N ASP A 89 28.12 -6.11 7.55
CA ASP A 89 27.20 -6.07 8.69
C ASP A 89 26.04 -5.10 8.44
N ARG A 90 26.30 -3.96 7.80
CA ARG A 90 25.27 -3.00 7.37
C ARG A 90 24.30 -3.63 6.38
N LEU A 91 24.80 -4.25 5.31
CA LEU A 91 23.98 -4.89 4.30
C LEU A 91 23.18 -6.08 4.86
N GLU A 92 23.78 -6.85 5.76
CA GLU A 92 23.11 -7.94 6.44
C GLU A 92 21.92 -7.45 7.29
N ALA A 93 22.08 -6.34 8.01
CA ALA A 93 20.99 -5.74 8.78
C ALA A 93 19.84 -5.27 7.87
N ILE A 94 20.17 -4.60 6.76
CA ILE A 94 19.18 -4.15 5.77
C ILE A 94 18.42 -5.34 5.18
N LEU A 95 19.14 -6.40 4.78
CA LEU A 95 18.51 -7.61 4.21
C LEU A 95 17.61 -8.31 5.23
N LYS A 96 18.00 -8.39 6.51
CA LYS A 96 17.16 -8.96 7.57
C LYS A 96 15.86 -8.18 7.74
N GLU A 97 15.92 -6.85 7.67
CA GLU A 97 14.73 -6.01 7.72
C GLU A 97 13.82 -6.22 6.51
N MET A 98 14.39 -6.31 5.31
CA MET A 98 13.64 -6.57 4.07
C MET A 98 12.99 -7.96 4.02
N LEU A 99 13.50 -8.94 4.80
CA LEU A 99 12.92 -10.28 4.92
C LEU A 99 11.74 -10.36 5.90
N ILE A 100 11.42 -9.27 6.61
CA ILE A 100 10.25 -9.23 7.49
C ILE A 100 9.00 -9.28 6.61
N PRO A 101 8.08 -10.25 6.81
CA PRO A 101 6.86 -10.34 6.01
C PRO A 101 6.05 -9.05 6.11
N THR A 102 5.83 -8.42 4.95
CA THR A 102 4.97 -7.24 4.83
C THR A 102 3.51 -7.66 4.83
N ASP A 103 2.64 -6.81 5.36
CA ASP A 103 1.20 -7.01 5.21
C ASP A 103 0.83 -6.83 3.73
N PRO A 104 0.05 -7.73 3.10
CA PRO A 104 -0.40 -7.56 1.71
C PRO A 104 -1.05 -6.19 1.46
N ASP A 105 -1.67 -5.60 2.48
CA ASP A 105 -2.37 -4.33 2.37
C ASP A 105 -1.44 -3.11 2.44
N ASP A 106 -0.19 -3.26 2.89
CA ASP A 106 0.75 -2.14 3.08
C ASP A 106 1.07 -1.40 1.76
N SER A 107 1.00 -2.12 0.66
CA SER A 107 1.26 -1.62 -0.68
C SER A 107 0.07 -0.93 -1.34
N ARG A 108 -1.09 -0.87 -0.67
CA ARG A 108 -2.31 -0.28 -1.24
C ARG A 108 -2.30 1.24 -1.13
N ASN A 109 -3.01 1.87 -2.07
CA ASN A 109 -3.44 3.26 -1.95
C ASN A 109 -4.37 3.41 -0.75
N ILE A 110 -4.62 4.66 -0.32
CA ILE A 110 -5.50 4.93 0.81
C ILE A 110 -6.56 5.98 0.50
N ILE A 111 -7.66 5.87 1.22
CA ILE A 111 -8.57 6.98 1.49
C ILE A 111 -8.22 7.52 2.87
N MET A 112 -7.80 8.78 2.91
CA MET A 112 -7.57 9.52 4.13
C MET A 112 -8.77 10.43 4.41
N GLU A 113 -9.27 10.35 5.63
CA GLU A 113 -10.37 11.17 6.12
C GLU A 113 -9.93 11.92 7.38
N ILE A 114 -10.04 13.25 7.37
CA ILE A 114 -9.71 14.11 8.50
C ILE A 114 -10.99 14.81 8.94
N ARG A 115 -11.35 14.64 10.21
CA ARG A 115 -12.57 15.24 10.80
C ARG A 115 -12.25 16.06 12.02
N ALA A 116 -12.90 17.22 12.14
CA ALA A 116 -12.84 18.05 13.32
C ALA A 116 -13.53 17.34 14.50
N GLY A 117 -12.84 17.26 15.64
CA GLY A 117 -13.34 16.67 16.87
C GLY A 117 -13.81 17.73 17.88
N THR A 118 -13.42 17.56 19.14
CA THR A 118 -13.73 18.52 20.21
C THR A 118 -12.88 19.77 20.10
N GLY A 119 -13.44 20.95 20.36
CA GLY A 119 -12.72 22.23 20.27
C GLY A 119 -13.42 23.31 19.44
N GLY A 120 -14.62 23.01 18.92
CA GLY A 120 -15.41 23.98 18.15
C GLY A 120 -14.68 24.43 16.89
N ASP A 121 -14.70 25.73 16.62
CA ASP A 121 -14.05 26.35 15.46
C ASP A 121 -12.55 26.02 15.35
N GLU A 122 -11.85 25.90 16.48
CA GLU A 122 -10.43 25.59 16.51
C GLU A 122 -10.13 24.17 15.99
N ALA A 123 -11.05 23.22 16.22
CA ALA A 123 -10.91 21.86 15.69
C ALA A 123 -10.97 21.85 14.15
N GLY A 124 -11.77 22.74 13.55
CA GLY A 124 -11.84 22.88 12.09
C GLY A 124 -10.54 23.45 11.49
N ILE A 125 -9.98 24.48 12.14
CA ILE A 125 -8.68 25.05 11.76
C ILE A 125 -7.58 24.00 11.89
N PHE A 126 -7.56 23.24 12.99
CA PHE A 126 -6.58 22.19 13.22
C PHE A 126 -6.70 21.03 12.20
N ALA A 127 -7.91 20.64 11.80
CA ALA A 127 -8.10 19.68 10.71
C ALA A 127 -7.53 20.20 9.38
N GLY A 128 -7.63 21.51 9.12
CA GLY A 128 -6.97 22.16 7.98
C GLY A 128 -5.44 22.14 8.06
N ASP A 129 -4.87 22.30 9.26
CA ASP A 129 -3.42 22.20 9.48
C ASP A 129 -2.93 20.77 9.22
N LEU A 130 -3.64 19.76 9.71
CA LEU A 130 -3.35 18.34 9.44
C LEU A 130 -3.44 18.02 7.95
N PHE A 131 -4.48 18.48 7.28
CA PHE A 131 -4.62 18.34 5.83
C PHE A 131 -3.40 18.92 5.10
N ARG A 132 -2.99 20.15 5.44
CA ARG A 132 -1.84 20.80 4.82
C ARG A 132 -0.53 20.07 5.11
N MET A 133 -0.39 19.52 6.31
CA MET A 133 0.75 18.68 6.70
C MET A 133 0.82 17.43 5.82
N TYR A 134 -0.26 16.65 5.72
CA TYR A 134 -0.28 15.42 4.93
C TYR A 134 -0.15 15.70 3.43
N GLN A 135 -0.74 16.77 2.91
CA GLN A 135 -0.58 17.17 1.52
C GLN A 135 0.91 17.42 1.18
N ARG A 136 1.63 18.11 2.07
CA ARG A 136 3.08 18.33 1.90
C ARG A 136 3.90 17.06 2.08
N PHE A 137 3.53 16.22 3.05
CA PHE A 137 4.18 14.92 3.25
C PHE A 137 4.07 14.06 1.99
N CYS A 138 2.87 13.95 1.41
CA CYS A 138 2.63 13.19 0.18
C CYS A 138 3.44 13.74 -1.00
N ALA A 139 3.51 15.07 -1.16
CA ALA A 139 4.34 15.69 -2.19
C ALA A 139 5.84 15.35 -2.04
N ASN A 140 6.36 15.31 -0.81
CA ASN A 140 7.76 14.91 -0.54
C ASN A 140 8.01 13.42 -0.81
N GLN A 141 7.00 12.56 -0.61
CA GLN A 141 7.07 11.13 -0.95
C GLN A 141 6.85 10.87 -2.46
N GLY A 142 6.52 11.89 -3.26
CA GLY A 142 6.18 11.73 -4.67
C GLY A 142 4.80 11.09 -4.90
N TRP A 143 3.94 11.07 -3.88
CA TRP A 143 2.60 10.51 -3.96
C TRP A 143 1.60 11.52 -4.52
N GLN A 144 0.61 11.00 -5.26
CA GLN A 144 -0.50 11.79 -5.75
C GLN A 144 -1.54 11.96 -4.64
N PHE A 145 -1.86 13.21 -4.30
CA PHE A 145 -2.86 13.57 -3.31
C PHE A 145 -4.07 14.19 -4.01
N GLN A 146 -5.22 13.52 -4.02
CA GLN A 146 -6.44 13.99 -4.68
C GLN A 146 -7.57 14.16 -3.68
N ILE A 147 -8.14 15.37 -3.58
CA ILE A 147 -9.31 15.63 -2.75
C ILE A 147 -10.54 14.99 -3.42
N ILE A 148 -11.31 14.22 -2.65
CA ILE A 148 -12.57 13.61 -3.10
C ILE A 148 -13.74 14.51 -2.69
N ASP A 149 -13.82 14.83 -1.40
CA ASP A 149 -14.91 15.61 -0.82
C ASP A 149 -14.41 16.42 0.38
N PHE A 150 -15.09 17.52 0.70
CA PHE A 150 -14.80 18.32 1.88
C PHE A 150 -15.99 19.16 2.34
N THR A 151 -16.07 19.36 3.65
CA THR A 151 -16.98 20.31 4.30
C THR A 151 -16.17 21.35 5.05
N MET A 152 -16.32 22.62 4.68
CA MET A 152 -15.66 23.74 5.35
C MET A 152 -16.21 23.96 6.77
N ALA A 153 -15.34 24.37 7.68
CA ALA A 153 -15.76 24.83 9.01
C ALA A 153 -16.10 26.34 9.00
N SER A 154 -16.90 26.79 9.98
CA SER A 154 -17.44 28.14 10.03
C SER A 154 -16.38 29.24 10.16
N SER A 155 -15.30 28.97 10.89
CA SER A 155 -14.23 29.93 11.19
C SER A 155 -12.90 29.58 10.49
N GLY A 156 -12.96 28.79 9.42
CA GLY A 156 -11.81 28.37 8.61
C GLY A 156 -11.36 26.93 8.86
N GLY A 157 -10.62 26.38 7.89
CA GLY A 157 -10.28 24.95 7.85
C GLY A 157 -11.48 24.07 7.46
N TYR A 158 -11.50 22.83 7.94
CA TYR A 158 -12.46 21.82 7.50
C TYR A 158 -13.16 21.15 8.69
N LYS A 159 -14.48 20.98 8.59
CA LYS A 159 -15.20 20.06 9.46
C LYS A 159 -14.88 18.61 9.09
N GLU A 160 -14.75 18.35 7.80
CA GLU A 160 -14.45 17.04 7.22
C GLU A 160 -13.72 17.26 5.89
N ILE A 161 -12.69 16.46 5.61
CA ILE A 161 -12.02 16.43 4.32
C ILE A 161 -11.57 15.00 4.02
N VAL A 162 -11.88 14.54 2.81
CA VAL A 162 -11.59 13.20 2.31
C VAL A 162 -10.69 13.31 1.10
N ALA A 163 -9.60 12.54 1.09
CA ALA A 163 -8.64 12.51 0.00
C ALA A 163 -8.25 11.08 -0.36
N ASN A 164 -8.11 10.81 -1.66
CA ASN A 164 -7.46 9.62 -2.19
C ASN A 164 -5.95 9.92 -2.32
N ILE A 165 -5.11 9.03 -1.79
CA ILE A 165 -3.66 9.14 -1.85
C ILE A 165 -3.13 7.90 -2.57
N GLN A 166 -2.47 8.13 -3.71
CA GLN A 166 -1.96 7.08 -4.58
C GLN A 166 -0.44 7.14 -4.68
N GLY A 167 0.21 5.98 -4.61
CA GLY A 167 1.66 5.90 -4.64
C GLY A 167 2.19 4.53 -4.22
N GLU A 168 3.49 4.47 -4.00
CA GLU A 168 4.18 3.26 -3.53
C GLU A 168 4.13 3.17 -2.00
N ASP A 169 3.66 2.01 -1.49
CA ASP A 169 3.60 1.66 -0.06
C ASP A 169 2.89 2.70 0.84
N VAL A 170 1.79 3.26 0.32
CA VAL A 170 1.07 4.35 1.00
C VAL A 170 0.46 3.87 2.31
N TYR A 171 -0.31 2.78 2.30
CA TYR A 171 -0.97 2.29 3.51
C TYR A 171 0.02 1.86 4.58
N GLY A 172 1.10 1.16 4.22
CA GLY A 172 2.10 0.67 5.16
C GLY A 172 2.78 1.79 5.97
N LYS A 173 2.99 2.95 5.33
CA LYS A 173 3.53 4.15 6.00
C LYS A 173 2.48 4.93 6.77
N MET A 174 1.24 4.99 6.27
CA MET A 174 0.19 5.87 6.80
C MET A 174 -0.73 5.20 7.82
N LYS A 175 -0.73 3.86 7.95
CA LYS A 175 -1.63 3.13 8.86
C LYS A 175 -1.52 3.58 10.33
N PHE A 176 -0.34 4.04 10.73
CA PHE A 176 -0.08 4.52 12.09
C PHE A 176 -0.61 5.93 12.37
N GLU A 177 -1.00 6.67 11.34
CA GLU A 177 -1.57 8.01 11.48
C GLU A 177 -3.06 7.98 11.87
N SER A 178 -3.69 6.80 11.79
CA SER A 178 -5.10 6.67 12.14
C SER A 178 -5.30 6.79 13.64
N GLY A 179 -6.16 7.71 14.06
CA GLY A 179 -6.46 7.96 15.46
C GLY A 179 -6.86 9.39 15.76
N VAL A 180 -6.82 9.74 17.04
CA VAL A 180 -7.14 11.08 17.54
C VAL A 180 -5.86 11.88 17.71
N HIS A 181 -5.82 13.04 17.05
CA HIS A 181 -4.74 14.00 17.13
C HIS A 181 -5.14 15.15 18.05
N ARG A 182 -4.26 15.54 18.97
CA ARG A 182 -4.52 16.57 19.99
C ARG A 182 -3.64 17.79 19.76
N VAL A 183 -4.22 18.99 19.86
CA VAL A 183 -3.50 20.26 19.81
C VAL A 183 -3.77 21.09 21.06
N GLN A 184 -2.74 21.76 21.56
CA GLN A 184 -2.82 22.72 22.66
C GLN A 184 -2.16 24.03 22.23
N ARG A 185 -2.97 25.07 21.99
CA ARG A 185 -2.49 26.41 21.62
C ARG A 185 -3.51 27.47 22.02
N VAL A 186 -3.12 28.73 21.88
CA VAL A 186 -4.08 29.85 21.94
C VAL A 186 -4.80 29.91 20.58
N PRO A 187 -6.12 29.62 20.52
CA PRO A 187 -6.86 29.64 19.26
C PRO A 187 -6.84 31.01 18.60
N ALA A 188 -6.90 31.03 17.27
CA ALA A 188 -7.06 32.29 16.53
C ALA A 188 -8.40 32.99 16.85
N THR A 189 -9.39 32.23 17.33
CA THR A 189 -10.71 32.71 17.72
C THR A 189 -10.80 33.16 19.18
N GLU A 190 -9.71 33.05 19.97
CA GLU A 190 -9.70 33.37 21.40
C GLU A 190 -9.14 34.78 21.67
N SER A 191 -9.89 35.61 22.40
CA SER A 191 -9.54 37.02 22.64
C SER A 191 -8.69 37.25 23.89
N GLN A 192 -8.71 36.33 24.87
CA GLN A 192 -8.03 36.50 26.16
C GLN A 192 -6.66 35.82 26.25
N GLY A 193 -6.18 35.23 25.16
CA GLY A 193 -4.86 34.58 25.13
C GLY A 193 -4.79 33.27 25.93
N ARG A 194 -5.93 32.62 26.20
CA ARG A 194 -5.98 31.36 26.95
C ARG A 194 -5.63 30.18 26.05
N ILE A 195 -4.91 29.20 26.60
CA ILE A 195 -4.60 27.95 25.90
C ILE A 195 -5.83 27.04 25.95
N HIS A 196 -6.29 26.59 24.79
CA HIS A 196 -7.35 25.59 24.66
C HIS A 196 -6.75 24.26 24.20
N THR A 197 -7.44 23.18 24.54
CA THR A 197 -7.16 21.84 24.02
C THR A 197 -8.24 21.48 23.02
N SER A 198 -7.83 21.17 21.79
CA SER A 198 -8.71 20.73 20.71
C SER A 198 -8.22 19.40 20.15
N ALA A 199 -9.08 18.72 19.40
CA ALA A 199 -8.76 17.43 18.78
C ALA A 199 -9.35 17.32 17.38
N ALA A 200 -8.72 16.51 16.54
CA ALA A 200 -9.21 16.07 15.24
C ALA A 200 -8.96 14.57 15.09
N THR A 201 -9.75 13.88 14.27
CA THR A 201 -9.56 12.46 13.98
C THR A 201 -9.04 12.28 12.57
N VAL A 202 -8.10 11.36 12.39
CA VAL A 202 -7.62 10.93 11.09
C VAL A 202 -7.96 9.46 10.93
N ALA A 203 -8.67 9.10 9.86
CA ALA A 203 -8.92 7.74 9.45
C ALA A 203 -8.12 7.45 8.18
N VAL A 204 -7.43 6.31 8.16
CA VAL A 204 -6.64 5.84 7.01
C VAL A 204 -7.18 4.47 6.62
N LEU A 205 -7.82 4.41 5.46
CA LEU A 205 -8.48 3.21 4.96
C LEU A 205 -7.76 2.75 3.70
N PRO A 206 -7.37 1.46 3.57
CA PRO A 206 -6.80 0.96 2.33
C PRO A 206 -7.89 0.94 1.25
N GLU A 207 -7.52 1.34 0.03
CA GLU A 207 -8.39 1.20 -1.14
C GLU A 207 -8.60 -0.30 -1.43
N VAL A 208 -9.85 -0.72 -1.48
CA VAL A 208 -10.22 -2.09 -1.85
C VAL A 208 -10.63 -2.08 -3.31
N ASP A 209 -10.09 -3.01 -4.09
CA ASP A 209 -10.51 -3.16 -5.48
C ASP A 209 -12.02 -3.42 -5.54
N GLU A 210 -12.70 -2.81 -6.51
CA GLU A 210 -14.09 -3.14 -6.80
C GLU A 210 -14.18 -4.63 -7.11
N VAL A 211 -15.01 -5.35 -6.35
CA VAL A 211 -15.29 -6.75 -6.61
C VAL A 211 -16.13 -6.81 -7.87
N ASP A 212 -15.55 -7.27 -8.98
CA ASP A 212 -16.30 -7.58 -10.19
C ASP A 212 -17.18 -8.80 -9.93
N VAL A 213 -18.46 -8.55 -9.62
CA VAL A 213 -19.42 -9.60 -9.33
C VAL A 213 -19.88 -10.23 -10.64
N GLN A 214 -19.25 -11.34 -11.00
CA GLN A 214 -19.71 -12.16 -12.12
C GLN A 214 -20.93 -12.99 -11.70
N ILE A 215 -22.08 -12.68 -12.28
CA ILE A 215 -23.30 -13.48 -12.08
C ILE A 215 -23.17 -14.76 -12.89
N ASN A 216 -22.99 -15.88 -12.20
CA ASN A 216 -23.08 -17.19 -12.82
C ASN A 216 -24.55 -17.52 -13.11
N MET A 217 -24.89 -17.65 -14.39
CA MET A 217 -26.28 -17.91 -14.80
C MET A 217 -26.81 -19.28 -14.33
N ASN A 218 -25.94 -20.21 -13.95
CA ASN A 218 -26.35 -21.49 -13.34
C ASN A 218 -26.90 -21.31 -11.91
N ASP A 219 -26.51 -20.24 -11.22
CA ASP A 219 -26.99 -19.90 -9.87
C ASP A 219 -28.28 -19.07 -9.91
N ILE A 220 -28.78 -18.80 -11.11
CA ILE A 220 -29.96 -17.99 -11.36
C ILE A 220 -31.13 -18.87 -11.80
N ARG A 221 -32.13 -19.02 -10.93
CA ARG A 221 -33.41 -19.62 -11.33
C ARG A 221 -34.28 -18.56 -12.00
N LYS A 222 -34.81 -18.88 -13.17
CA LYS A 222 -35.76 -18.03 -13.92
C LYS A 222 -37.14 -18.68 -13.88
N ASP A 223 -38.07 -18.03 -13.20
CA ASP A 223 -39.46 -18.44 -13.14
C ASP A 223 -40.30 -17.50 -14.02
N THR A 224 -40.95 -18.05 -15.05
CA THR A 224 -41.85 -17.28 -15.93
C THR A 224 -43.31 -17.58 -15.60
N PHE A 225 -44.16 -16.56 -15.59
CA PHE A 225 -45.59 -16.68 -15.29
C PHE A 225 -46.41 -15.62 -16.01
N CYS A 226 -47.73 -15.79 -16.01
CA CYS A 226 -48.65 -14.79 -16.50
C CYS A 226 -48.64 -13.56 -15.57
N SER A 227 -48.52 -12.36 -16.15
CA SER A 227 -48.54 -11.11 -15.40
C SER A 227 -49.88 -10.91 -14.67
N SER A 228 -49.88 -10.21 -13.54
CA SER A 228 -51.12 -9.79 -12.87
C SER A 228 -51.41 -8.32 -13.19
N GLY A 229 -52.57 -8.01 -13.78
CA GLY A 229 -52.96 -6.62 -14.08
C GLY A 229 -54.01 -6.51 -15.19
N ALA A 230 -54.36 -5.27 -15.55
CA ALA A 230 -55.27 -5.01 -16.65
C ALA A 230 -54.59 -5.26 -18.00
N GLY A 231 -55.13 -6.16 -18.83
CA GLY A 231 -54.64 -6.36 -20.21
C GLY A 231 -55.41 -7.41 -21.02
N GLY A 232 -56.68 -7.63 -20.69
CA GLY A 232 -57.59 -8.49 -21.46
C GLY A 232 -57.18 -9.96 -21.46
N GLN A 233 -57.51 -10.69 -22.54
CA GLN A 233 -57.22 -12.12 -22.65
C GLN A 233 -55.71 -12.43 -22.69
N SER A 234 -54.90 -11.53 -23.24
CA SER A 234 -53.45 -11.73 -23.39
C SER A 234 -52.71 -11.87 -22.06
N VAL A 235 -53.19 -11.20 -21.01
CA VAL A 235 -52.63 -11.28 -19.65
C VAL A 235 -52.79 -12.68 -19.05
N ASN A 236 -53.86 -13.40 -19.43
CA ASN A 236 -54.11 -14.75 -18.91
C ASN A 236 -53.39 -15.85 -19.70
N THR A 237 -52.96 -15.56 -20.93
CA THR A 237 -52.39 -16.58 -21.84
C THR A 237 -50.89 -16.41 -22.08
N THR A 238 -50.33 -15.22 -21.87
CA THR A 238 -48.93 -14.91 -22.21
C THR A 238 -48.06 -14.82 -20.97
N TYR A 239 -47.00 -15.64 -20.93
CA TYR A 239 -45.98 -15.65 -19.88
C TYR A 239 -45.07 -14.42 -20.03
N SER A 240 -45.58 -13.28 -19.58
CA SER A 240 -44.94 -11.97 -19.71
C SER A 240 -44.27 -11.48 -18.42
N ALA A 241 -44.53 -12.12 -17.27
CA ALA A 241 -43.84 -11.82 -16.03
C ALA A 241 -42.67 -12.80 -15.81
N VAL A 242 -41.52 -12.24 -15.44
CA VAL A 242 -40.30 -12.98 -15.14
C VAL A 242 -39.87 -12.64 -13.71
N ARG A 243 -39.63 -13.68 -12.91
CA ARG A 243 -38.97 -13.57 -11.61
C ARG A 243 -37.65 -14.30 -11.69
N VAL A 244 -36.64 -13.67 -11.12
CA VAL A 244 -35.28 -14.20 -11.09
C VAL A 244 -34.93 -14.44 -9.63
N THR A 245 -34.37 -15.60 -9.31
CA THR A 245 -33.94 -15.90 -7.94
C THR A 245 -32.49 -16.32 -7.96
N HIS A 246 -31.64 -15.59 -7.22
CA HIS A 246 -30.27 -16.00 -7.00
C HIS A 246 -30.25 -17.07 -5.92
N LEU A 247 -30.02 -18.33 -6.31
CA LEU A 247 -30.13 -19.50 -5.45
C LEU A 247 -29.23 -19.41 -4.20
N PRO A 248 -27.95 -18.97 -4.29
CA PRO A 248 -27.08 -18.91 -3.12
C PRO A 248 -27.48 -17.85 -2.09
N SER A 249 -27.96 -16.67 -2.52
CA SER A 249 -28.34 -15.60 -1.59
C SER A 249 -29.82 -15.63 -1.21
N GLY A 250 -30.66 -16.35 -1.96
CA GLY A 250 -32.10 -16.36 -1.79
C GLY A 250 -32.81 -15.06 -2.19
N LEU A 251 -32.09 -14.13 -2.84
CA LEU A 251 -32.64 -12.85 -3.30
C LEU A 251 -33.52 -13.07 -4.53
N VAL A 252 -34.71 -12.47 -4.53
CA VAL A 252 -35.77 -12.60 -5.54
C VAL A 252 -36.13 -11.23 -6.11
#